data_AF-S4PE23-F1
#
_entry.id   AF-S4PE23-F1
#
_cell.length_a   1.000
_cell.length_b   1.000
_cell.length_c   1.000
_cell.angle_alpha   90.00
_cell.angle_beta   90.00
_cell.angle_gamma   90.00
#
_symmetry.space_group_name_H-M   'P 1'
#
loop_
_entity.id
_entity.type
_entity.pdbx_description
1 polymer ?
#
loop_
_entity_poly.entity_id
_entity_poly.type
_entity_poly.pdbx_seq_one_letter_code
_entity_poly.pdbx_strand_id
1 'polypeptide(L)'
;MQKKRKLEDYESDLITYHKGLKTFRETTIQKWNEKTRLTTAANIKNTPTNTILQQISYILSDRNKLIRRTQLKRSDYDIIGYNKSTEIEKSEEINIGENGMTKDRKDNDEYITEIFDDSDFYHQLLRELIECKSADISDPVQLSRQWIALQQMRSKMKRKVDTRATKGRKIKYVVHNPLVSYMAPEKSLKWNEESTNELYSSLFGKIFENNNVGMNVD
;
A
#
# COMPACT_ATOMS: atom_id res chain seq x y z
N MET A 1 -2.22 26.65 45.32
CA MET A 1 -2.13 26.61 43.84
C MET A 1 -1.40 25.34 43.44
N GLN A 2 -2.07 24.39 42.78
CA GLN A 2 -1.36 23.22 42.22
C GLN A 2 -0.43 23.70 41.12
N LYS A 3 0.87 23.40 41.23
CA LYS A 3 1.83 23.62 40.15
C LYS A 3 1.33 22.87 38.91
N LYS A 4 1.16 23.58 37.80
CA LYS A 4 0.94 22.95 36.50
C LYS A 4 2.17 22.09 36.20
N ARG A 5 1.95 20.79 35.99
CA ARG A 5 3.03 19.83 35.69
C ARG A 5 3.67 20.19 34.36
N LYS A 6 4.99 20.03 34.27
CA LYS A 6 5.71 20.23 33.01
C LYS A 6 5.58 18.98 32.14
N LEU A 7 5.82 19.11 30.84
CA LEU A 7 5.71 18.00 29.88
C LEU A 7 6.63 16.83 30.25
N GLU A 8 7.83 17.13 30.78
CA GLU A 8 8.81 16.12 31.16
C GLU A 8 8.36 15.30 32.39
N ASP A 9 7.58 15.91 33.30
CA ASP A 9 7.07 15.21 34.49
C ASP A 9 6.05 14.12 34.10
N TYR A 10 5.27 14.36 33.03
CA TYR A 10 4.26 13.42 32.56
C TYR A 10 4.85 12.10 32.07
N GLU A 11 5.99 12.13 31.38
CA GLU A 11 6.64 10.92 30.90
C GLU A 11 7.08 10.02 32.07
N SER A 12 7.69 10.63 33.09
CA SER A 12 8.15 9.92 34.29
C SER A 12 7.00 9.34 35.12
N ASP A 13 5.91 10.09 35.27
CA ASP A 13 4.67 9.64 35.90
C ASP A 13 4.09 8.44 35.15
N LEU A 14 3.99 8.54 33.81
CA LEU A 14 3.42 7.50 32.97
C LEU A 14 4.21 6.18 33.06
N ILE A 15 5.55 6.26 33.05
CA ILE A 15 6.42 5.10 33.25
C ILE A 15 6.18 4.45 34.61
N THR A 16 6.05 5.27 35.66
CA THR A 16 5.81 4.79 37.03
C THR A 16 4.46 4.06 37.14
N TYR A 17 3.40 4.66 36.58
CA TYR A 17 2.08 4.03 36.52
C TYR A 17 2.10 2.74 35.68
N HIS A 18 2.76 2.74 34.52
CA HIS A 18 2.89 1.54 33.69
C HIS A 18 3.63 0.42 34.41
N LYS A 19 4.67 0.74 35.18
CA LYS A 19 5.42 -0.23 35.99
C LYS A 19 4.55 -0.83 37.10
N GLY A 20 3.77 0.00 37.79
CA GLY A 20 2.81 -0.46 38.80
C GLY A 20 1.70 -1.34 38.23
N LEU A 21 1.20 -1.01 37.04
CA LEU A 21 0.14 -1.77 36.37
C LEU A 21 0.64 -3.08 35.72
N LYS A 22 1.94 -3.21 35.46
CA LYS A 22 2.53 -4.34 34.72
C LYS A 22 2.14 -5.69 35.33
N THR A 23 2.32 -5.85 36.65
CA THR A 23 2.01 -7.11 37.36
C THR A 23 0.52 -7.43 37.31
N PHE A 24 -0.34 -6.43 37.50
CA PHE A 24 -1.79 -6.59 37.42
C PHE A 24 -2.24 -7.00 36.00
N ARG A 25 -1.67 -6.35 34.97
CA ARG A 25 -1.94 -6.67 33.56
C ARG A 25 -1.53 -8.11 33.23
N GLU A 26 -0.30 -8.50 33.58
CA GLU A 26 0.24 -9.82 33.27
C GLU A 26 -0.57 -10.94 33.94
N THR A 27 -0.89 -10.78 35.23
CA THR A 27 -1.73 -11.74 35.95
C THR A 27 -3.14 -11.82 35.39
N THR A 28 -3.75 -10.70 34.99
CA THR A 28 -5.10 -10.68 34.41
C THR A 28 -5.12 -11.36 33.04
N ILE A 29 -4.15 -11.08 32.17
CA ILE A 29 -4.02 -11.73 30.85
C ILE A 29 -3.87 -13.23 31.02
N GLN A 30 -3.02 -13.67 31.95
CA GLN A 30 -2.81 -15.10 32.18
C GLN A 30 -4.09 -15.78 32.70
N LYS A 31 -4.79 -15.18 33.66
CA LYS A 31 -6.08 -15.69 34.18
C LYS A 31 -7.12 -15.89 33.08
N TRP A 32 -7.29 -14.89 32.20
CA TRP A 32 -8.26 -14.98 31.12
C TRP A 32 -7.84 -15.98 30.05
N ASN A 33 -6.55 -16.05 29.73
CA ASN A 33 -6.04 -17.04 28.81
C ASN A 33 -6.24 -18.47 29.34
N GLU A 34 -5.98 -18.73 30.63
CA GLU A 34 -6.24 -20.03 31.24
C GLU A 34 -7.73 -20.40 31.20
N LYS A 35 -8.61 -19.45 31.52
CA LYS A 35 -10.07 -19.65 31.47
C LYS A 35 -10.54 -19.99 30.05
N THR A 36 -10.09 -19.23 29.05
CA THR A 36 -10.44 -19.47 27.64
C THR A 36 -9.84 -20.78 27.14
N ARG A 37 -8.59 -21.09 27.51
CA ARG A 37 -7.93 -22.35 27.15
C ARG A 37 -8.70 -23.55 27.68
N LEU A 38 -9.19 -23.52 28.91
CA LEU A 38 -9.97 -24.63 29.48
C LEU A 38 -11.29 -24.85 28.72
N THR A 39 -11.93 -23.78 28.23
CA THR A 39 -13.15 -23.89 27.42
C THR A 39 -12.88 -24.35 25.97
N THR A 40 -11.69 -24.10 25.41
CA THR A 40 -11.34 -24.45 24.02
C THR A 40 -10.45 -25.68 23.88
N ALA A 41 -9.88 -26.19 24.98
CA ALA A 41 -8.93 -27.33 24.99
C ALA A 41 -9.50 -28.64 24.45
N ALA A 42 -10.82 -28.80 24.37
CA ALA A 42 -11.45 -29.97 23.75
C ALA A 42 -11.20 -30.03 22.22
N ASN A 43 -11.00 -28.89 21.55
CA ASN A 43 -11.07 -28.78 20.09
C ASN A 43 -9.74 -28.37 19.41
N ILE A 44 -8.66 -28.10 20.14
CA ILE A 44 -7.41 -27.56 19.56
C ILE A 44 -6.24 -28.55 19.73
N LYS A 45 -5.91 -29.27 18.65
CA LYS A 45 -4.78 -30.23 18.61
C LYS A 45 -3.39 -29.57 18.54
N ASN A 46 -3.30 -28.27 18.25
CA ASN A 46 -2.04 -27.53 18.09
C ASN A 46 -1.88 -26.42 19.15
N THR A 47 -1.84 -26.79 20.42
CA THR A 47 -1.60 -25.80 21.48
C THR A 47 -0.12 -25.37 21.48
N PRO A 48 0.19 -24.07 21.33
CA PRO A 48 1.56 -23.59 21.44
C PRO A 48 2.10 -23.80 22.86
N THR A 49 3.32 -24.31 22.97
CA THR A 49 3.98 -24.66 24.24
C THR A 49 4.41 -23.44 25.07
N ASN A 50 4.44 -22.25 24.46
CA ASN A 50 4.88 -21.01 25.10
C ASN A 50 3.74 -20.31 25.82
N THR A 51 4.06 -19.63 26.93
CA THR A 51 3.08 -18.80 27.65
C THR A 51 2.53 -17.68 26.76
N ILE A 52 1.28 -17.28 26.99
CA ILE A 52 0.64 -16.19 26.21
C ILE A 52 1.44 -14.89 26.29
N LEU A 53 2.06 -14.62 27.44
CA LEU A 53 2.89 -13.43 27.65
C LEU A 53 4.14 -13.46 26.77
N GLN A 54 4.76 -14.64 26.62
CA GLN A 54 5.92 -14.80 25.76
C GLN A 54 5.55 -14.68 24.28
N GLN A 55 4.37 -15.16 23.88
CA GLN A 55 3.84 -14.97 22.53
C GLN A 55 3.56 -13.49 22.25
N ILE A 56 2.89 -12.79 23.17
CA ILE A 56 2.64 -11.34 23.07
C ILE A 56 3.98 -10.59 22.98
N SER A 57 4.94 -10.91 23.84
CA SER A 57 6.27 -10.29 23.81
C SER A 57 7.00 -10.54 22.48
N TYR A 58 6.88 -11.74 21.92
CA TYR A 58 7.48 -12.08 20.62
C TYR A 58 6.81 -11.30 19.48
N ILE A 59 5.48 -11.24 19.44
CA ILE A 59 4.74 -10.47 18.44
C ILE A 59 5.06 -8.97 18.55
N LEU A 60 5.16 -8.45 19.77
CA LEU A 60 5.48 -7.04 20.03
C LEU A 60 6.96 -6.71 19.86
N SER A 61 7.85 -7.69 19.72
CA SER A 61 9.27 -7.45 19.45
C SER A 61 9.48 -6.67 18.14
N ASP A 62 8.61 -6.88 17.16
CA ASP A 62 8.60 -6.16 15.88
C ASP A 62 7.33 -5.30 15.73
N ARG A 63 7.15 -4.37 16.68
CA ARG A 63 6.02 -3.43 16.67
C ARG A 63 5.98 -2.59 15.39
N ASN A 64 7.13 -2.18 14.88
CA ASN A 64 7.22 -1.32 13.69
C ASN A 64 6.67 -2.02 12.46
N LYS A 65 7.00 -3.31 12.25
CA LYS A 65 6.42 -4.08 11.15
C LYS A 65 4.92 -4.28 11.30
N LEU A 66 4.43 -4.44 12.54
CA LEU A 66 3.00 -4.58 12.80
C LEU A 66 2.24 -3.30 12.41
N ILE A 67 2.76 -2.13 12.81
CA ILE A 67 2.20 -0.81 12.45
C ILE A 67 2.24 -0.59 10.94
N ARG A 68 3.36 -0.90 10.28
CA ARG A 68 3.46 -0.78 8.81
C ARG A 68 2.44 -1.65 8.10
N ARG A 69 2.13 -2.84 8.64
CA ARG A 69 1.13 -3.73 8.04
C ARG A 69 -0.30 -3.21 8.15
N THR A 70 -0.60 -2.42 9.18
CA THR A 70 -1.90 -1.75 9.33
C THR A 70 -2.01 -0.46 8.51
N GLN A 71 -0.89 0.17 8.20
CA GLN A 71 -0.84 1.43 7.43
C GLN A 71 -0.78 1.22 5.90
N LEU A 72 -0.89 -0.03 5.44
CA LEU A 72 -0.81 -0.36 4.02
C LEU A 72 -2.10 0.07 3.30
N LYS A 73 -1.97 0.94 2.29
CA LYS A 73 -3.07 1.26 1.39
C LYS A 73 -3.32 0.09 0.44
N ARG A 74 -4.37 -0.68 0.71
CA ARG A 74 -4.70 -1.90 -0.05
C ARG A 74 -5.55 -1.66 -1.31
N SER A 75 -6.27 -0.54 -1.38
CA SER A 75 -7.19 -0.21 -2.47
C SER A 75 -6.98 1.20 -3.05
N ASP A 76 -7.36 1.37 -4.32
CA ASP A 76 -7.33 2.66 -5.00
C ASP A 76 -8.55 3.50 -4.59
N TYR A 77 -8.43 4.22 -3.48
CA TYR A 77 -9.37 5.27 -3.08
C TYR A 77 -8.62 6.57 -2.83
N ASP A 78 -9.35 7.68 -2.97
CA ASP A 78 -8.85 9.00 -2.66
C ASP A 78 -9.04 9.29 -1.17
N ILE A 79 -8.01 9.84 -0.53
CA ILE A 79 -8.03 10.10 0.91
C ILE A 79 -8.25 11.59 1.08
N ILE A 80 -9.39 11.95 1.65
CA ILE A 80 -9.76 13.35 1.85
C ILE A 80 -8.73 14.00 2.78
N GLY A 81 -8.10 15.09 2.33
CA GLY A 81 -7.07 15.81 3.09
C GLY A 81 -5.65 15.26 2.93
N TYR A 82 -5.45 14.18 2.17
CA TYR A 82 -4.12 13.62 1.93
C TYR A 82 -3.42 14.31 0.75
N ASN A 83 -2.46 15.20 1.06
CA ASN A 83 -1.62 15.84 0.05
C ASN A 83 -0.45 14.92 -0.33
N LYS A 84 -0.66 14.11 -1.37
CA LYS A 84 0.30 13.13 -1.90
C LYS A 84 1.69 13.71 -2.24
N SER A 85 1.77 15.00 -2.54
CA SER A 85 3.00 15.71 -2.93
C SER A 85 4.02 15.88 -1.80
N THR A 86 3.61 15.91 -0.53
CA THR A 86 4.51 16.22 0.60
C THR A 86 5.17 15.01 1.28
N GLU A 87 4.63 13.80 1.09
CA GLU A 87 5.10 12.59 1.78
C GLU A 87 5.98 11.68 0.92
N ILE A 88 5.79 11.70 -0.40
CA ILE A 88 6.63 10.95 -1.35
C ILE A 88 8.10 11.43 -1.24
N GLU A 89 8.32 12.73 -1.15
CA GLU A 89 9.67 13.32 -1.03
C GLU A 89 10.42 12.87 0.24
N LYS A 90 9.73 12.67 1.37
CA LYS A 90 10.36 12.21 2.63
C LYS A 90 10.71 10.72 2.64
N SER A 91 10.03 9.91 1.84
CA SER A 91 10.25 8.45 1.82
C SER A 91 11.35 8.01 0.86
N GLU A 92 11.63 8.83 -0.16
CA GLU A 92 12.71 8.60 -1.13
C GLU A 92 14.11 8.90 -0.55
N GLU A 93 14.25 9.86 0.37
CA GLU A 93 15.57 10.24 0.93
C GLU A 93 16.22 9.15 1.82
N ILE A 94 15.45 8.19 2.35
CA ILE A 94 15.96 7.18 3.30
C ILE A 94 16.46 5.90 2.59
N ASN A 95 16.11 5.68 1.31
CA ASN A 95 16.40 4.43 0.60
C ASN A 95 17.43 4.58 -0.54
N ILE A 96 18.45 5.44 -0.36
CA ILE A 96 19.62 5.46 -1.25
C ILE A 96 20.70 4.54 -0.66
N GLY A 97 20.52 3.23 -0.86
CA GLY A 97 21.47 2.18 -0.46
C GLY A 97 21.46 1.03 -1.45
N GLU A 98 22.41 1.08 -2.39
CA GLU A 98 22.92 0.05 -3.32
C GLU A 98 22.24 -1.34 -3.40
N ASN A 99 21.50 -1.60 -4.49
CA ASN A 99 21.77 -2.66 -5.48
C ASN A 99 20.56 -2.88 -6.42
N GLY A 100 20.75 -2.56 -7.70
CA GLY A 100 19.70 -2.50 -8.71
C GLY A 100 19.44 -3.78 -9.50
N MET A 101 19.18 -4.91 -8.84
CA MET A 101 18.91 -6.16 -9.58
C MET A 101 17.98 -7.15 -8.85
N THR A 102 16.80 -6.71 -8.43
CA THR A 102 15.55 -7.50 -8.33
C THR A 102 14.41 -6.55 -7.91
N LYS A 103 13.91 -5.71 -8.83
CA LYS A 103 12.69 -4.91 -8.56
C LYS A 103 11.44 -5.79 -8.72
N ASP A 104 11.32 -6.78 -7.83
CA ASP A 104 10.16 -7.65 -7.74
C ASP A 104 9.25 -7.22 -6.57
N ARG A 105 8.00 -6.91 -6.92
CA ARG A 105 6.78 -7.14 -6.13
C ARG A 105 6.49 -6.30 -4.88
N LYS A 106 7.47 -5.64 -4.23
CA LYS A 106 7.27 -4.97 -2.92
C LYS A 106 7.33 -3.43 -2.92
N ASP A 107 7.75 -2.82 -4.02
CA ASP A 107 8.08 -1.37 -4.11
C ASP A 107 6.91 -0.44 -4.45
N ASN A 108 5.67 -0.95 -4.54
CA ASN A 108 4.47 -0.13 -4.82
C ASN A 108 3.48 -0.12 -3.64
N ASP A 109 3.95 -0.48 -2.46
CA ASP A 109 3.13 -0.50 -1.26
C ASP A 109 3.18 0.91 -0.64
N GLU A 110 2.11 1.68 -0.86
CA GLU A 110 1.94 3.02 -0.29
C GLU A 110 1.53 2.86 1.18
N TYR A 111 2.46 3.18 2.08
CA TYR A 111 2.22 3.17 3.52
C TYR A 111 1.85 4.58 3.99
N ILE A 112 0.67 4.73 4.58
CA ILE A 112 0.15 6.02 5.01
C ILE A 112 -0.09 5.96 6.51
N THR A 113 0.55 6.86 7.25
CA THR A 113 0.54 6.85 8.72
C THR A 113 -0.87 6.94 9.32
N GLU A 114 -1.75 7.68 8.65
CA GLU A 114 -3.14 7.92 9.06
C GLU A 114 -4.10 6.75 8.73
N ILE A 115 -3.67 5.80 7.90
CA ILE A 115 -4.47 4.61 7.59
C ILE A 115 -4.33 3.58 8.71
N PHE A 116 -5.46 3.01 9.13
CA PHE A 116 -5.50 1.81 9.95
C PHE A 116 -6.40 0.75 9.31
N ASP A 117 -5.77 -0.32 8.83
CA ASP A 117 -6.43 -1.47 8.21
C ASP A 117 -5.93 -2.78 8.85
N ASP A 118 -6.78 -3.37 9.68
CA ASP A 118 -6.56 -4.61 10.41
C ASP A 118 -7.08 -5.85 9.67
N SER A 119 -7.41 -5.74 8.38
CA SER A 119 -7.97 -6.84 7.57
C SER A 119 -7.17 -8.13 7.71
N ASP A 120 -5.84 -8.08 7.67
CA ASP A 120 -5.03 -9.30 7.80
C ASP A 120 -5.21 -10.00 9.15
N PHE A 121 -5.38 -9.23 10.23
CA PHE A 121 -5.62 -9.75 11.57
C PHE A 121 -7.03 -10.33 11.67
N TYR A 122 -8.04 -9.64 11.13
CA TYR A 122 -9.39 -10.17 11.01
C TYR A 122 -9.43 -11.50 10.24
N HIS A 123 -8.75 -11.59 9.10
CA HIS A 123 -8.67 -12.82 8.31
C HIS A 123 -7.96 -13.96 9.06
N GLN A 124 -7.02 -13.65 9.94
CA GLN A 124 -6.37 -14.63 10.81
C GLN A 124 -7.34 -15.15 11.88
N LEU A 125 -8.06 -14.26 12.56
CA LEU A 125 -9.09 -14.63 13.55
C LEU A 125 -10.23 -15.43 12.92
N LEU A 126 -10.69 -15.03 11.74
CA LEU A 126 -11.72 -15.75 11.00
C LEU A 126 -11.26 -17.15 10.61
N ARG A 127 -9.99 -17.27 10.17
CA ARG A 127 -9.40 -18.58 9.86
C ARG A 127 -9.36 -19.47 11.10
N GLU A 128 -8.88 -18.95 12.22
CA GLU A 128 -8.81 -19.68 13.48
C GLU A 128 -10.21 -20.10 13.99
N LEU A 129 -11.20 -19.20 13.89
CA LEU A 129 -12.59 -19.50 14.24
C LEU A 129 -13.17 -20.63 13.39
N ILE A 130 -12.89 -20.63 12.08
CA ILE A 130 -13.38 -21.68 11.18
C ILE A 130 -12.64 -22.98 11.42
N GLU A 131 -11.31 -22.95 11.62
CA GLU A 131 -10.54 -24.13 11.99
C GLU A 131 -11.11 -24.78 13.26
N CYS A 132 -11.39 -23.99 14.31
CA CYS A 132 -12.04 -24.44 15.54
C CYS A 132 -13.43 -25.07 15.30
N LYS A 133 -14.28 -24.46 14.46
CA LYS A 133 -15.62 -24.99 14.16
C LYS A 133 -15.58 -26.23 13.26
N SER A 134 -14.58 -26.32 12.41
CA SER A 134 -14.40 -27.44 11.48
C SER A 134 -13.76 -28.67 12.11
N ALA A 135 -13.15 -28.54 13.29
CA ALA A 135 -12.56 -29.65 14.04
C ALA A 135 -13.60 -30.72 14.45
N ASP A 136 -14.88 -30.34 14.58
CA ASP A 136 -16.00 -31.23 14.89
C ASP A 136 -16.58 -31.94 13.64
N ILE A 137 -16.14 -31.56 12.43
CA ILE A 137 -16.61 -32.15 11.17
C ILE A 137 -15.75 -33.38 10.85
N SER A 138 -16.31 -34.58 10.99
CA SER A 138 -15.60 -35.84 10.71
C SER A 138 -15.50 -36.19 9.23
N ASP A 139 -16.27 -35.54 8.35
CA ASP A 139 -16.31 -35.82 6.91
C ASP A 139 -15.23 -35.02 6.14
N PRO A 140 -14.18 -35.69 5.61
CA PRO A 140 -13.06 -35.03 4.93
C PRO A 140 -13.47 -34.30 3.64
N VAL A 141 -14.59 -34.68 3.01
CA VAL A 141 -15.04 -34.05 1.77
C VAL A 141 -15.65 -32.67 2.04
N GLN A 142 -16.40 -32.51 3.13
CA GLN A 142 -16.98 -31.22 3.53
C GLN A 142 -15.91 -30.22 3.96
N LEU A 143 -14.90 -30.70 4.69
CA LEU A 143 -13.76 -29.91 5.12
C LEU A 143 -12.99 -29.32 3.92
N SER A 144 -12.71 -30.15 2.90
CA SER A 144 -12.04 -29.70 1.67
C SER A 144 -12.84 -28.64 0.91
N ARG A 145 -14.17 -28.77 0.84
CA ARG A 145 -15.07 -27.83 0.16
C ARG A 145 -15.11 -26.48 0.88
N GLN A 146 -15.17 -26.49 2.22
CA GLN A 146 -15.16 -25.28 3.02
C GLN A 146 -13.80 -24.56 2.93
N TRP A 147 -12.70 -25.32 2.90
CA TRP A 147 -11.36 -24.76 2.73
C TRP A 147 -11.16 -24.13 1.34
N ILE A 148 -11.66 -24.78 0.28
CA ILE A 148 -11.68 -24.22 -1.08
C ILE A 148 -12.55 -22.97 -1.16
N ALA A 149 -13.72 -22.96 -0.51
CA ALA A 149 -14.58 -21.78 -0.46
C ALA A 149 -13.87 -20.61 0.24
N LEU A 150 -13.17 -20.86 1.34
CA LEU A 150 -12.36 -19.83 2.02
C LEU A 150 -11.20 -19.34 1.17
N GLN A 151 -10.51 -20.23 0.46
CA GLN A 151 -9.45 -19.85 -0.45
C GLN A 151 -9.99 -19.04 -1.64
N GLN A 152 -11.21 -19.31 -2.10
CA GLN A 152 -11.90 -18.50 -3.10
C GLN A 152 -12.34 -17.15 -2.54
N MET A 153 -12.80 -17.06 -1.29
CA MET A 153 -13.09 -15.79 -0.61
C MET A 153 -11.81 -14.96 -0.39
N ARG A 154 -10.65 -15.62 -0.22
CA ARG A 154 -9.32 -15.00 -0.24
C ARG A 154 -8.88 -14.55 -1.65
N SER A 155 -9.60 -14.96 -2.70
CA SER A 155 -9.31 -14.61 -4.09
C SER A 155 -10.35 -13.56 -4.53
N LYS A 156 -10.05 -12.30 -4.80
CA LYS A 156 -8.90 -11.73 -5.50
C LYS A 156 -8.95 -10.23 -5.22
N MET A 157 -8.11 -9.73 -4.32
CA MET A 157 -7.56 -8.39 -4.54
C MET A 157 -6.58 -8.51 -5.71
N LYS A 158 -7.12 -8.73 -6.91
CA LYS A 158 -6.34 -8.69 -8.13
C LYS A 158 -5.94 -7.23 -8.27
N ARG A 159 -4.68 -6.92 -7.93
CA ARG A 159 -4.08 -5.62 -8.24
C ARG A 159 -4.42 -5.31 -9.69
N LYS A 160 -4.85 -4.07 -9.93
CA LYS A 160 -5.19 -3.58 -11.27
C LYS A 160 -3.90 -3.51 -12.08
N VAL A 161 -3.49 -4.65 -12.64
CA VAL A 161 -2.34 -4.74 -13.53
C VAL A 161 -2.76 -4.12 -14.86
N ASP A 162 -2.03 -3.10 -15.31
CA ASP A 162 -2.24 -2.47 -16.61
C ASP A 162 -1.96 -3.50 -17.73
N THR A 163 -3.02 -4.15 -18.21
CA THR A 163 -2.95 -5.15 -19.30
C THR A 163 -2.67 -4.52 -20.66
N ARG A 164 -2.68 -3.18 -20.78
CA ARG A 164 -2.21 -2.47 -21.99
C ARG A 164 -0.70 -2.27 -21.96
N ALA A 165 -0.05 -2.42 -20.82
CA ALA A 165 1.41 -2.35 -20.73
C ALA A 165 2.10 -3.61 -21.29
N THR A 166 1.38 -4.72 -21.45
CA THR A 166 1.91 -5.95 -22.04
C THR A 166 1.80 -5.91 -23.57
N LYS A 167 2.80 -6.48 -24.26
CA LYS A 167 2.83 -6.62 -25.73
C LYS A 167 2.78 -5.28 -26.50
N GLY A 168 3.37 -4.21 -25.96
CA GLY A 168 3.60 -2.96 -26.70
C GLY A 168 2.35 -2.12 -27.02
N ARG A 169 1.19 -2.39 -26.41
CA ARG A 169 -0.04 -1.61 -26.64
C ARG A 169 -0.04 -0.21 -26.00
N LYS A 170 0.97 0.09 -25.19
CA LYS A 170 1.24 1.39 -24.57
C LYS A 170 2.63 1.84 -24.98
N ILE A 171 2.72 3.05 -25.55
CA ILE A 171 4.01 3.67 -25.92
C ILE A 171 4.80 3.91 -24.63
N LYS A 172 6.05 3.45 -24.62
CA LYS A 172 7.01 3.69 -23.54
C LYS A 172 8.16 4.49 -24.11
N TYR A 173 8.46 5.62 -23.48
CA TYR A 173 9.62 6.46 -23.84
C TYR A 173 10.87 5.88 -23.18
N VAL A 174 11.42 4.84 -23.79
CA VAL A 174 12.68 4.20 -23.37
C VAL A 174 13.66 4.29 -24.52
N VAL A 175 14.89 4.71 -24.22
CA VAL A 175 15.96 4.79 -25.22
C VAL A 175 16.41 3.37 -25.58
N HIS A 176 16.27 3.00 -26.85
CA HIS A 176 16.80 1.74 -27.38
C HIS A 176 18.19 1.97 -27.94
N ASN A 177 19.23 1.51 -27.23
CA ASN A 177 20.64 1.75 -27.58
C ASN A 177 21.01 1.40 -29.04
N PRO A 178 20.51 0.29 -29.64
CA PRO A 178 20.78 -0.02 -31.05
C PRO A 178 20.12 0.93 -32.07
N LEU A 179 19.08 1.67 -31.65
CA LEU A 179 18.38 2.65 -32.49
C LEU A 179 18.95 4.06 -32.34
N VAL A 180 19.84 4.28 -31.35
CA VAL A 180 20.54 5.55 -31.19
C VAL A 180 21.52 5.73 -32.34
N SER A 181 21.48 6.90 -32.99
CA SER A 181 22.32 7.22 -34.15
C SER A 181 22.17 6.26 -35.34
N TYR A 182 20.99 5.62 -35.49
CA TYR A 182 20.75 4.67 -36.58
C TYR A 182 20.87 5.31 -37.98
N MET A 183 20.43 6.57 -38.13
CA MET A 183 20.58 7.35 -39.36
C MET A 183 20.90 8.81 -39.04
N ALA A 184 21.71 9.45 -39.88
CA ALA A 184 21.93 10.89 -39.82
C ALA A 184 20.71 11.64 -40.39
N PRO A 185 20.31 12.79 -39.82
CA PRO A 185 19.19 13.56 -40.34
C PRO A 185 19.56 14.20 -41.69
N GLU A 186 18.82 13.84 -42.74
CA GLU A 186 18.95 14.44 -44.07
C GLU A 186 17.86 15.50 -44.27
N LYS A 187 18.27 16.74 -44.57
CA LYS A 187 17.33 17.83 -44.83
C LYS A 187 16.87 17.77 -46.29
N SER A 188 15.86 16.93 -46.57
CA SER A 188 15.22 16.84 -47.90
C SER A 188 14.10 17.88 -48.08
N LEU A 189 14.35 19.13 -47.70
CA LEU A 189 13.37 20.21 -47.84
C LEU A 189 13.51 20.84 -49.24
N LYS A 190 12.45 20.75 -50.05
CA LYS A 190 12.38 21.42 -51.36
C LYS A 190 11.93 22.88 -51.27
N TRP A 191 11.22 23.23 -50.19
CA TRP A 191 10.62 24.55 -49.98
C TRP A 191 11.36 25.27 -48.86
N ASN A 192 11.37 26.60 -48.92
CA ASN A 192 11.91 27.42 -47.85
C ASN A 192 10.97 27.40 -46.63
N GLU A 193 11.54 27.53 -45.42
CA GLU A 193 10.78 27.51 -44.16
C GLU A 193 9.71 28.61 -44.14
N GLU A 194 10.00 29.78 -44.72
CA GLU A 194 9.09 30.92 -44.81
C GLU A 194 7.82 30.61 -45.63
N SER A 195 7.99 30.05 -46.83
CA SER A 195 6.87 29.66 -47.70
C SER A 195 6.04 28.53 -47.09
N THR A 196 6.69 27.60 -46.38
CA THR A 196 6.01 26.52 -45.67
C THR A 196 5.19 27.07 -44.49
N ASN A 197 5.73 28.02 -43.72
CA ASN A 197 5.04 28.63 -42.60
C ASN A 197 3.85 29.50 -43.07
N GLU A 198 4.02 30.25 -44.15
CA GLU A 198 2.94 31.01 -44.78
C GLU A 198 1.80 30.09 -45.22
N LEU A 199 2.11 28.98 -45.91
CA LEU A 199 1.12 27.97 -46.30
C LEU A 199 0.36 27.42 -45.09
N TYR A 200 1.05 27.01 -44.02
CA TYR A 200 0.39 26.47 -42.82
C TYR A 200 -0.44 27.52 -42.06
N SER A 201 -0.01 28.79 -42.10
CA SER A 201 -0.77 29.90 -41.52
C SER A 201 -2.03 30.25 -42.33
N SER A 202 -1.99 29.99 -43.64
CA SER A 202 -3.10 30.16 -44.58
C SER A 202 -4.11 29.01 -44.55
N LEU A 203 -3.64 27.81 -44.18
CA LEU A 203 -4.43 26.61 -44.15
C LEU A 203 -5.59 26.74 -43.15
N PHE A 204 -6.82 26.49 -43.62
CA PHE A 204 -8.05 26.58 -42.84
C PHE A 204 -8.39 27.97 -42.29
N GLY A 205 -8.12 29.03 -43.06
CA GLY A 205 -8.95 30.23 -43.04
C GLY A 205 -8.44 31.43 -42.25
N LYS A 206 -7.18 31.44 -41.79
CA LYS A 206 -6.64 32.62 -41.09
C LYS A 206 -6.45 33.86 -41.98
N ILE A 207 -6.43 33.67 -43.31
CA ILE A 207 -6.41 34.79 -44.28
C ILE A 207 -7.76 35.53 -44.36
N PHE A 208 -8.86 34.95 -43.88
CA PHE A 208 -10.17 35.62 -43.91
C PHE A 208 -10.32 36.75 -42.88
N GLU A 209 -9.56 36.76 -41.78
CA GLU A 209 -9.67 37.82 -40.79
C GLU A 209 -8.77 39.02 -41.12
N ASN A 210 -7.52 38.81 -41.53
CA ASN A 210 -6.59 39.91 -41.76
C ASN A 210 -6.90 40.74 -43.03
N ASN A 211 -7.58 40.16 -44.03
CA ASN A 211 -8.01 40.89 -45.22
C ASN A 211 -9.35 41.64 -45.05
N ASN A 212 -10.06 41.46 -43.94
CA ASN A 212 -11.39 42.03 -43.72
C ASN A 212 -11.46 43.07 -42.60
N VAL A 213 -10.32 43.42 -41.98
CA VAL A 213 -10.22 44.52 -40.99
C VAL A 213 -9.91 45.87 -41.66
N GLY A 214 -9.72 45.90 -42.99
CA GLY A 214 -9.40 47.12 -43.75
C GLY A 214 -10.55 47.81 -44.48
N MET A 215 -11.78 47.28 -44.47
CA MET A 215 -12.94 47.89 -45.16
C MET A 215 -14.13 48.13 -44.23
N ASN A 216 -13.91 48.91 -43.17
CA ASN A 216 -14.96 49.61 -42.44
C ASN A 216 -14.37 50.79 -41.66
N VAL A 217 -13.83 51.77 -42.39
CA VAL A 217 -13.76 53.17 -41.96
C VAL A 217 -14.03 54.01 -43.21
N ASP A 218 -15.14 54.75 -43.15
CA ASP A 218 -15.76 55.68 -44.11
C ASP A 218 -16.40 55.12 -45.40
#